data_AF-A0A939AV36-F1
#
_entry.id   AF-A0A939AV36-F1
#
_cell.length_a   1.000
_cell.length_b   1.000
_cell.length_c   1.000
_cell.angle_alpha   90.00
_cell.angle_beta   90.00
_cell.angle_gamma   90.00
#
_symmetry.space_group_name_H-M   'P 1'
#
loop_
_entity.id
_entity.type
_entity.pdbx_description
1 polymer ?
#
loop_
_entity_poly.entity_id
_entity_poly.type
_entity_poly.pdbx_seq_one_letter_code
_entity_poly.pdbx_strand_id
1 'polypeptide(L)'
;MQRVVRDASLGRRWADHLAQVWLGDGSAAWVLIHIEVQGQVDAEFPRRMYTYNYRLFDRYNRRVASLAVLADDDPGWRPSEFSHALFGCRASLTFPSVKLLDYAARWDELAASRNPFAVVVMAHLKALATRRDAPERLRWKLNLIRSLYDGGHSQVDILEVSFQ
;
A
#
# COMPACT_ATOMS: atom_id res chain seq x y z
N MET A 1 -7.52 -23.46 29.83
CA MET A 1 -6.72 -23.78 28.63
C MET A 1 -7.59 -23.66 27.39
N GLN A 2 -7.42 -22.61 26.60
CA GLN A 2 -8.07 -22.49 25.30
C GLN A 2 -7.00 -22.20 24.25
N ARG A 3 -7.05 -23.02 23.19
CA ARG A 3 -6.11 -23.09 22.08
C ARG A 3 -5.79 -21.70 21.53
N VAL A 4 -4.53 -21.31 21.67
CA VAL A 4 -3.90 -20.28 20.84
C VAL A 4 -4.07 -20.74 19.40
N VAL A 5 -4.81 -19.95 18.63
CA VAL A 5 -5.16 -20.25 17.24
C VAL A 5 -3.87 -20.49 16.47
N ARG A 6 -3.78 -21.71 15.92
CA ARG A 6 -2.68 -22.21 15.12
C ARG A 6 -2.39 -21.25 13.95
N ASP A 7 -1.10 -21.06 13.69
CA ASP A 7 -0.53 -20.68 12.41
C ASP A 7 -1.33 -21.31 11.27
N ALA A 8 -2.15 -20.51 10.61
CA ALA A 8 -2.85 -20.90 9.41
C ALA A 8 -2.79 -19.75 8.42
N SER A 9 -2.11 -20.01 7.31
CA SER A 9 -2.02 -19.18 6.11
C SER A 9 -1.33 -17.83 6.30
N LEU A 10 0.01 -17.87 6.36
CA LEU A 10 0.84 -16.88 5.67
C LEU A 10 0.48 -16.91 4.18
N GLY A 11 -0.63 -16.28 3.82
CA GLY A 11 -0.91 -15.93 2.44
C GLY A 11 0.19 -14.96 2.02
N ARG A 12 0.99 -15.36 1.02
CA ARG A 12 1.97 -14.50 0.34
C ARG A 12 1.38 -13.11 0.10
N ARG A 13 1.74 -12.12 0.91
CA ARG A 13 1.50 -10.70 0.61
C ARG A 13 2.71 -9.91 1.10
N TRP A 14 3.37 -9.34 0.11
CA TRP A 14 4.59 -8.55 0.14
C TRP A 14 4.25 -7.18 0.77
N ALA A 15 5.09 -6.44 1.51
CA ALA A 15 6.50 -6.59 1.83
C ALA A 15 6.76 -5.88 3.18
N ASP A 16 7.24 -6.61 4.18
CA ASP A 16 7.81 -6.01 5.39
C ASP A 16 9.27 -5.66 5.10
N HIS A 17 9.56 -4.37 4.94
CA HIS A 17 10.93 -3.90 4.77
C HIS A 17 11.45 -3.30 6.07
N LEU A 18 12.55 -3.87 6.58
CA LEU A 18 13.31 -3.28 7.66
C LEU A 18 14.27 -2.25 7.07
N ALA A 19 14.11 -0.98 7.46
CA ALA A 19 14.97 0.10 7.01
C ALA A 19 15.62 0.81 8.21
N GLN A 20 16.91 1.14 8.08
CA GLN A 20 17.53 2.12 8.95
C GLN A 20 17.14 3.51 8.42
N VAL A 21 16.49 4.31 9.24
CA VAL A 21 16.10 5.68 8.91
C VAL A 21 16.78 6.66 9.86
N TRP A 22 17.09 7.85 9.36
CA TRP A 22 17.54 8.96 10.20
C TRP A 22 16.32 9.79 10.59
N LEU A 23 16.14 9.99 11.89
CA LEU A 23 15.08 10.87 12.40
C LEU A 23 15.48 12.34 12.17
N GLY A 24 14.50 13.25 12.22
CA GLY A 24 14.74 14.67 12.01
C GLY A 24 15.67 15.33 13.05
N ASP A 25 15.94 14.64 14.16
CA ASP A 25 16.92 15.03 15.17
C ASP A 25 18.35 14.52 14.89
N GLY A 26 18.56 13.84 13.75
CA GLY A 26 19.86 13.28 13.36
C GLY A 26 20.20 11.94 14.02
N SER A 27 19.32 11.38 14.86
CA SER A 27 19.52 10.06 15.44
C SER A 27 19.14 8.94 14.45
N ALA A 28 19.89 7.84 14.49
CA ALA A 28 19.56 6.65 13.69
C ALA A 28 18.48 5.83 14.40
N ALA A 29 17.42 5.49 13.68
CA ALA A 29 16.36 4.61 14.14
C ALA A 29 16.19 3.42 13.19
N TRP A 30 16.14 2.21 13.76
CA TRP A 30 15.66 1.04 13.04
C TRP A 30 14.14 1.01 13.10
N VAL A 31 13.50 1.25 11.97
CA VAL A 31 12.03 1.23 11.84
C VAL A 31 11.66 0.15 10.84
N LEU A 32 10.70 -0.68 11.22
CA LEU A 32 10.07 -1.61 10.30
C LEU A 32 8.93 -0.90 9.59
N ILE A 33 8.94 -0.90 8.27
CA ILE A 33 7.90 -0.25 7.47
C ILE A 33 6.97 -1.34 6.95
N HIS A 34 5.70 -1.22 7.33
CA HIS A 34 4.60 -2.03 6.85
C HIS A 34 3.77 -1.20 5.86
N ILE A 35 3.70 -1.62 4.60
CA ILE A 35 2.90 -0.96 3.57
C ILE A 35 1.81 -1.93 3.12
N GLU A 36 0.56 -1.52 3.23
CA GLU A 36 -0.58 -2.29 2.72
C GLU A 36 -1.25 -1.52 1.57
N VAL A 37 -1.34 -2.17 0.41
CA VAL A 37 -2.04 -1.64 -0.76
C VAL A 37 -3.42 -2.27 -0.84
N GLN A 38 -4.48 -1.46 -0.90
CA GLN A 38 -5.87 -1.94 -0.87
C GLN A 38 -6.66 -1.38 -2.05
N GLY A 39 -7.10 -2.27 -2.95
CA GLY A 39 -7.78 -1.91 -4.21
C GLY A 39 -9.31 -1.88 -4.15
N GLN A 40 -9.91 -2.16 -3.00
CA GLN A 40 -11.36 -2.17 -2.80
C GLN A 40 -11.71 -1.68 -1.40
N VAL A 41 -12.88 -1.05 -1.26
CA VAL A 41 -13.46 -0.67 0.03
C VAL A 41 -13.58 -1.91 0.91
N ASP A 42 -13.07 -1.80 2.14
CA ASP A 42 -13.10 -2.88 3.11
C ASP A 42 -13.21 -2.32 4.53
N ALA A 43 -14.30 -2.66 5.22
CA ALA A 43 -14.59 -2.19 6.57
C ALA A 43 -13.59 -2.73 7.62
N GLU A 44 -12.99 -3.90 7.38
CA GLU A 44 -12.04 -4.51 8.30
C GLU A 44 -10.59 -4.09 8.04
N PHE A 45 -10.34 -3.29 6.99
CA PHE A 45 -9.00 -2.80 6.65
C PHE A 45 -8.28 -2.11 7.83
N PRO A 46 -8.90 -1.19 8.59
CA PRO A 46 -8.23 -0.58 9.75
C PRO A 46 -7.86 -1.62 10.83
N ARG A 47 -8.72 -2.62 11.07
CA ARG A 47 -8.44 -3.70 12.02
C ARG A 47 -7.26 -4.55 11.55
N ARG A 48 -7.15 -4.83 10.25
CA ARG A 48 -6.00 -5.54 9.68
C ARG A 48 -4.71 -4.75 9.86
N MET A 49 -4.73 -3.44 9.57
CA MET A 49 -3.59 -2.54 9.82
C MET A 49 -3.10 -2.62 11.27
N TYR A 50 -4.02 -2.56 12.24
CA TYR A 50 -3.71 -2.75 13.66
C TYR A 50 -3.11 -4.13 13.96
N THR A 51 -3.73 -5.18 13.43
CA THR A 51 -3.31 -6.57 13.69
C THR A 51 -1.90 -6.83 13.16
N TYR A 52 -1.56 -6.34 11.97
CA TYR A 52 -0.23 -6.48 11.41
C TYR A 52 0.80 -5.61 12.13
N ASN A 53 0.48 -4.35 12.44
CA ASN A 53 1.37 -3.50 13.23
C ASN A 53 1.76 -4.17 14.55
N TYR A 54 0.77 -4.66 15.30
CA TYR A 54 0.99 -5.37 16.56
C TYR A 54 1.84 -6.64 16.38
N ARG A 55 1.51 -7.49 15.41
CA ARG A 55 2.26 -8.73 15.15
C ARG A 55 3.72 -8.48 14.78
N LEU A 56 3.98 -7.46 13.97
CA LEU A 56 5.33 -7.07 13.57
C LEU A 56 6.11 -6.48 14.75
N PHE A 57 5.45 -5.63 15.55
CA PHE A 57 6.05 -5.08 16.75
C PHE A 57 6.45 -6.18 17.74
N ASP A 58 5.55 -7.12 18.01
CA ASP A 58 5.79 -8.26 18.91
C ASP A 58 6.89 -9.19 18.38
N ARG A 59 6.84 -9.55 17.10
CA ARG A 59 7.79 -10.47 16.47
C ARG A 59 9.22 -9.93 16.40
N TYR A 60 9.38 -8.65 16.05
CA TYR A 60 10.70 -8.08 15.79
C TYR A 60 11.23 -7.23 16.95
N ASN A 61 10.38 -6.88 17.94
CA ASN A 61 10.72 -6.00 19.04
C ASN A 61 11.37 -4.68 18.55
N ARG A 62 10.73 -4.07 17.55
CA ARG A 62 11.13 -2.84 16.87
C ARG A 62 9.92 -1.97 16.60
N ARG A 63 10.12 -0.66 16.52
CA ARG A 63 9.07 0.30 16.14
C ARG A 63 8.60 0.00 14.71
N VAL A 64 7.28 -0.03 14.52
CA VAL A 64 6.65 -0.28 13.23
C VAL A 64 5.90 0.96 12.76
N ALA A 65 6.23 1.44 11.57
CA ALA A 65 5.44 2.45 10.87
C ALA A 65 4.54 1.73 9.86
N SER A 66 3.23 1.93 9.97
CA SER A 66 2.26 1.36 9.03
C SER A 66 1.72 2.44 8.10
N LEU A 67 1.70 2.15 6.80
CA LEU A 67 1.30 3.08 5.74
C LEU A 67 0.28 2.39 4.83
N ALA A 68 -0.75 3.12 4.41
CA ALA A 68 -1.77 2.61 3.51
C ALA A 68 -1.69 3.27 2.12
N VAL A 69 -1.84 2.48 1.07
CA VAL A 69 -2.08 2.95 -0.30
C VAL A 69 -3.46 2.50 -0.74
N LEU A 70 -4.37 3.46 -0.89
CA LEU A 70 -5.78 3.23 -1.20
C LEU A 70 -5.98 3.39 -2.71
N ALA A 71 -6.31 2.28 -3.37
CA ALA A 71 -6.41 2.14 -4.82
C ALA A 71 -7.84 1.81 -5.29
N ASP A 72 -8.84 1.90 -4.42
CA ASP A 72 -10.26 1.76 -4.77
C ASP A 72 -10.81 3.02 -5.49
N ASP A 73 -12.04 2.90 -6.00
CA ASP A 73 -12.76 3.92 -6.76
C ASP A 73 -13.74 4.78 -5.93
N ASP A 74 -13.84 4.58 -4.62
CA ASP A 74 -14.69 5.39 -3.74
C ASP A 74 -13.91 6.60 -3.20
N PRO A 75 -14.22 7.85 -3.59
CA PRO A 75 -13.50 9.02 -3.12
C PRO A 75 -13.65 9.28 -1.61
N GLY A 76 -14.71 8.77 -0.98
CA GLY A 76 -15.04 8.95 0.43
C GLY A 76 -14.40 7.91 1.35
N TRP A 77 -13.99 6.76 0.84
CA TRP A 77 -13.34 5.73 1.66
C TRP A 77 -11.86 6.06 1.89
N ARG A 78 -11.55 6.52 3.11
CA ARG A 78 -10.23 7.01 3.55
C ARG A 78 -9.91 6.58 4.98
N PRO A 79 -9.81 5.27 5.25
CA PRO A 79 -9.43 4.79 6.58
C PRO A 79 -8.04 5.30 6.98
N SER A 80 -7.93 5.77 8.22
CA SER A 80 -6.67 6.25 8.80
C SER A 80 -6.49 5.87 10.27
N GLU A 81 -7.48 5.22 10.89
CA GLU A 81 -7.43 4.85 12.29
C GLU A 81 -8.21 3.55 12.54
N PHE A 82 -7.71 2.75 13.46
CA PHE A 82 -8.48 1.74 14.18
C PHE A 82 -8.36 1.98 15.69
N SER A 83 -9.46 1.90 16.43
CA SER A 83 -9.44 1.95 17.89
C SER A 83 -10.49 1.04 18.52
N HIS A 84 -10.19 0.55 19.73
CA HIS A 84 -11.15 -0.15 20.56
C HIS A 84 -10.94 0.22 22.04
N ALA A 85 -12.01 0.13 22.81
CA ALA A 85 -11.96 0.36 24.25
C ALA A 85 -12.88 -0.60 25.01
N LEU A 86 -12.42 -1.05 26.17
CA LEU A 86 -13.17 -1.93 27.07
C LEU A 86 -12.71 -1.70 28.51
N PHE A 87 -13.65 -1.55 29.45
CA PHE A 87 -13.38 -1.35 30.89
C PHE A 87 -12.34 -0.25 31.20
N GLY A 88 -12.37 0.86 30.46
CA GLY A 88 -11.41 1.96 30.62
C GLY A 88 -10.03 1.73 29.98
N CYS A 89 -9.77 0.55 29.41
CA CYS A 89 -8.60 0.30 28.57
C CYS A 89 -8.89 0.70 27.13
N ARG A 90 -7.93 1.34 26.46
CA ARG A 90 -8.02 1.73 25.03
C ARG A 90 -6.76 1.31 24.31
N ALA A 91 -6.91 0.77 23.10
CA ALA A 91 -5.84 0.65 22.13
C ALA A 91 -6.27 1.29 20.81
N SER A 92 -5.32 1.96 20.15
CA SER A 92 -5.56 2.62 18.88
C SER A 92 -4.30 2.59 18.03
N LEU A 93 -4.48 2.49 16.71
CA LEU A 93 -3.45 2.73 15.72
C LEU A 93 -3.98 3.78 14.75
N THR A 94 -3.25 4.89 14.65
CA THR A 94 -3.41 5.86 13.57
C THR A 94 -2.29 5.64 12.55
N PHE A 95 -2.63 5.69 11.27
CA PHE A 95 -1.68 5.45 10.20
C PHE A 95 -1.89 6.43 9.04
N PRO A 96 -0.80 6.91 8.41
CA PRO A 96 -0.88 7.67 7.16
C PRO A 96 -1.51 6.83 6.04
N SER A 97 -2.30 7.49 5.19
CA SER A 97 -2.87 6.88 3.99
C SER A 97 -2.71 7.82 2.80
N VAL A 98 -2.48 7.23 1.62
CA VAL A 98 -2.46 7.93 0.33
C VAL A 98 -3.55 7.35 -0.56
N LYS A 99 -4.39 8.22 -1.15
CA LYS A 99 -5.43 7.82 -2.10
C LYS A 99 -4.93 8.03 -3.52
N LEU A 100 -4.86 6.96 -4.31
CA LEU A 100 -4.39 7.05 -5.70
C LEU A 100 -5.32 7.91 -6.55
N LEU A 101 -6.62 7.89 -6.28
CA LEU A 101 -7.62 8.69 -6.97
C LEU A 101 -7.33 10.21 -6.92
N ASP A 102 -6.64 10.70 -5.88
CA ASP A 102 -6.26 12.11 -5.73
C ASP A 102 -5.21 12.57 -6.76
N TYR A 103 -4.54 11.63 -7.41
CA TYR A 103 -3.58 11.92 -8.46
C TYR A 103 -4.23 12.03 -9.84
N ALA A 104 -5.53 11.72 -9.98
CA ALA A 104 -6.24 11.94 -11.25
C ALA A 104 -6.24 13.43 -11.65
N ALA A 105 -6.38 14.33 -10.67
CA ALA A 105 -6.28 15.77 -10.88
C ALA A 105 -4.84 16.26 -11.10
N ARG A 106 -3.84 15.41 -10.86
CA ARG A 106 -2.40 15.71 -10.97
C ARG A 106 -1.75 14.86 -12.06
N TRP A 107 -2.48 14.58 -13.14
CA TRP A 107 -2.04 13.72 -14.23
C TRP A 107 -0.72 14.20 -14.86
N ASP A 108 -0.60 15.51 -15.11
CA ASP A 108 0.61 16.07 -15.75
C ASP A 108 1.85 15.96 -14.86
N GLU A 109 1.68 16.04 -13.53
CA GLU A 109 2.76 15.78 -12.56
C GLU A 109 3.22 14.32 -12.64
N LEU A 110 2.28 13.38 -12.69
CA LEU A 110 2.60 11.96 -12.86
C LEU A 110 3.30 11.68 -14.19
N ALA A 111 2.85 12.32 -15.28
CA ALA A 111 3.42 12.12 -16.61
C ALA A 111 4.84 12.69 -16.75
N ALA A 112 5.14 13.79 -16.06
CA ALA A 112 6.47 14.40 -16.03
C ALA A 112 7.42 13.71 -15.02
N SER A 113 6.90 12.90 -14.11
CA SER A 113 7.68 12.25 -13.06
C SER A 113 8.57 11.15 -13.61
N ARG A 114 9.85 11.17 -13.20
CA ARG A 114 10.83 10.09 -13.44
C ARG A 114 10.69 8.93 -12.46
N ASN A 115 9.78 9.04 -11.49
CA ASN A 115 9.52 7.96 -10.54
C ASN A 115 8.78 6.81 -11.25
N PRO A 116 9.31 5.57 -11.26
CA PRO A 116 8.66 4.43 -11.92
C PRO A 116 7.25 4.16 -11.38
N PHE A 117 6.97 4.49 -10.11
CA PHE A 117 5.64 4.33 -9.52
C PHE A 117 4.61 5.28 -10.15
N ALA A 118 5.03 6.42 -10.72
CA ALA A 118 4.10 7.34 -11.38
C ALA A 118 3.40 6.67 -12.57
N VAL A 119 4.13 5.85 -13.33
CA VAL A 119 3.60 5.07 -14.46
C VAL A 119 2.56 4.05 -13.98
N VAL A 120 2.83 3.40 -12.84
CA VAL A 120 1.89 2.45 -12.20
C VAL A 120 0.62 3.16 -11.74
N VAL A 121 0.73 4.31 -11.09
CA VAL A 121 -0.42 5.11 -10.65
C VAL A 121 -1.24 5.59 -11.85
N MET A 122 -0.61 6.09 -12.90
CA MET A 122 -1.30 6.49 -14.14
C MET A 122 -2.07 5.33 -14.77
N ALA A 123 -1.44 4.16 -14.87
CA ALA A 123 -2.10 2.98 -15.43
C ALA A 123 -3.29 2.53 -14.58
N HIS A 124 -3.15 2.56 -13.25
CA HIS A 124 -4.24 2.25 -12.33
C HIS A 124 -5.42 3.21 -12.49
N LEU A 125 -5.17 4.52 -12.52
CA LEU A 125 -6.20 5.55 -12.73
C LEU A 125 -6.94 5.36 -14.05
N LYS A 126 -6.23 5.03 -15.12
CA LYS A 126 -6.84 4.72 -16.42
C LYS A 126 -7.64 3.43 -16.38
N ALA A 127 -7.17 2.39 -15.69
CA ALA A 127 -7.93 1.16 -15.52
C ALA A 127 -9.26 1.40 -14.76
N LEU A 128 -9.27 2.28 -13.75
CA LEU A 128 -10.49 2.68 -13.05
C LEU A 128 -11.45 3.47 -13.97
N ALA A 129 -10.93 4.44 -14.74
CA ALA A 129 -11.75 5.23 -15.67
C ALA A 129 -12.36 4.39 -16.80
N THR A 130 -11.67 3.33 -17.22
CA THR A 130 -12.03 2.49 -18.37
C THR A 130 -12.65 1.15 -17.95
N ARG A 131 -13.07 1.02 -16.68
CA ARG A 131 -13.55 -0.24 -16.09
C ARG A 131 -14.73 -0.87 -16.85
N ARG A 132 -15.47 -0.09 -17.65
CA ARG A 132 -16.58 -0.54 -18.52
C ARG A 132 -16.20 -0.75 -20.01
N ASP A 133 -14.94 -0.50 -20.39
CA ASP A 133 -14.45 -0.61 -21.78
C ASP A 133 -13.26 -1.61 -21.86
N ALA A 134 -13.54 -2.82 -22.37
CA ALA A 134 -12.56 -3.89 -22.46
C ALA A 134 -11.41 -3.63 -23.47
N PRO A 135 -11.67 -3.07 -24.68
CA PRO A 135 -10.62 -2.60 -25.59
C PRO A 135 -9.66 -1.59 -24.98
N GLU A 136 -10.17 -0.60 -24.25
CA GLU A 136 -9.34 0.47 -23.69
C GLU A 136 -8.44 -0.05 -22.55
N ARG A 137 -8.94 -0.99 -21.74
CA ARG A 137 -8.15 -1.69 -20.72
C ARG A 137 -6.95 -2.44 -21.28
N LEU A 138 -7.10 -3.12 -22.42
CA LEU A 138 -5.99 -3.82 -23.09
C LEU A 138 -4.94 -2.83 -23.59
N ARG A 139 -5.38 -1.71 -24.17
CA ARG A 139 -4.50 -0.65 -24.65
C ARG A 139 -3.67 -0.04 -23.51
N TRP A 140 -4.29 0.18 -22.35
CA TRP A 140 -3.58 0.70 -21.18
C TRP A 140 -2.59 -0.29 -20.57
N LYS A 141 -2.90 -1.58 -20.53
CA LYS A 141 -1.95 -2.61 -20.08
C LYS A 141 -0.71 -2.67 -20.98
N LEU A 142 -0.89 -2.51 -22.29
CA LEU A 142 0.22 -2.45 -23.25
C LEU A 142 1.03 -1.15 -23.12
N ASN A 143 0.37 -0.02 -22.86
CA ASN A 143 1.06 1.26 -22.61
C ASN A 143 1.86 1.25 -21.30
N LEU A 144 1.33 0.63 -20.23
CA LEU A 144 2.05 0.46 -18.97
C LEU A 144 3.35 -0.32 -19.18
N ILE A 145 3.28 -1.44 -19.90
CA ILE A 145 4.46 -2.26 -20.21
C ILE A 145 5.47 -1.45 -21.04
N ARG A 146 5.02 -0.71 -22.07
CA ARG A 146 5.89 0.15 -22.90
C ARG A 146 6.54 1.29 -22.11
N SER A 147 5.78 2.01 -21.30
CA SER A 147 6.30 3.11 -20.48
C SER A 147 7.32 2.65 -19.43
N LEU A 148 7.20 1.42 -18.93
CA LEU A 148 8.21 0.82 -18.05
C LEU A 148 9.53 0.55 -18.82
N TYR A 149 9.46 0.13 -20.10
CA TYR A 149 10.64 -0.04 -20.95
C TYR A 149 11.24 1.30 -21.41
N ASP A 150 10.43 2.29 -21.79
CA ASP A 150 10.88 3.59 -22.30
C ASP A 150 11.54 4.47 -21.21
N GLY A 151 11.21 4.23 -19.94
CA GLY A 151 11.82 4.90 -18.78
C GLY A 151 13.23 4.40 -18.40
N GLY A 152 13.80 3.44 -19.12
CA GLY A 152 15.11 2.86 -18.82
C GLY A 152 15.12 1.89 -17.62
N HIS A 153 13.95 1.43 -17.18
CA HIS A 153 13.84 0.47 -16.09
C HIS A 153 14.07 -0.95 -16.61
N SER A 154 14.91 -1.72 -15.92
CA SER A 154 15.33 -3.05 -16.35
C SER A 154 14.21 -4.08 -16.16
N GLN A 155 14.21 -5.20 -16.90
CA GLN A 155 13.23 -6.30 -16.76
C GLN A 155 13.09 -6.82 -15.32
N VAL A 156 14.08 -6.59 -14.45
CA VAL A 156 14.09 -7.00 -13.05
C VAL A 156 13.15 -6.14 -12.19
N ASP A 157 12.94 -4.86 -12.53
CA ASP A 157 12.02 -3.95 -11.81
C ASP A 157 10.54 -4.19 -12.18
N ILE A 158 10.29 -4.78 -13.35
CA ILE A 158 8.95 -5.01 -13.91
C ILE A 158 8.31 -6.32 -13.39
N LEU A 159 9.14 -7.24 -12.88
CA LEU A 159 8.71 -8.56 -12.39
C LEU A 159 8.17 -8.56 -10.94
N GLU A 160 8.35 -7.49 -10.16
CA GLU A 160 7.71 -7.35 -8.84
C GLU A 160 6.29 -6.75 -8.91
N VAL A 161 5.92 -6.10 -10.01
CA VAL A 161 4.60 -5.45 -10.18
C VAL A 161 3.65 -6.26 -11.07
N SER A 162 4.18 -7.22 -11.82
CA SER A 162 3.39 -8.17 -12.60
C SER A 162 3.49 -9.53 -11.95
N PHE A 163 2.48 -10.00 -11.19
CA PHE A 163 1.93 -11.36 -11.28
C PHE A 163 0.81 -11.53 -10.22
N GLN A 164 -0.38 -11.81 -10.77
CA GLN A 164 -1.60 -12.46 -10.27
C GLN A 164 -1.73 -12.84 -8.78
#